data_AF-A0A292PU01-F1
#
_entry.id   AF-A0A292PU01-F1
#
_cell.length_a   1.000
_cell.length_b   1.000
_cell.length_c   1.000
_cell.angle_alpha   90.00
_cell.angle_beta   90.00
_cell.angle_gamma   90.00
#
_symmetry.space_group_name_H-M   'P 1'
#
loop_
_entity.id
_entity.type
_entity.pdbx_description
1 polymer ?
#
loop_
_entity_poly.entity_id
_entity_poly.type
_entity_poly.pdbx_seq_one_letter_code
_entity_poly.pdbx_strand_id
1 'polypeptide(L)'
;MSLRVQSLNSDTTFAFTFSHPALRKPFVLLLDPWLHSSPYVYHPLFSNQSHTTQPCISSLSKLSPVPDMIIVSQKKTDHCHEGTLKELDWTGAAKETLLYAAPDAVGIVLGWKWFDRKRLRLLRRGETVKVEFPNEEGKPAVKEPAGWLELLLMAPKRLWELPALHNAIGIKWVVPRELGKGNQIFSILFSPHGAPIASLRPWLSSLPPQLHSPKNEAHRETTASPQPKLSLLIHPFCRIHSLLGGEVISGFPGGFSICQHATVDNWISAHDEVKDVRGITAGLLRYRLWGVDEVAKDLKGEGIEGVRVNMLHAGDEVCIDL
;
A
#
# COMPACT_ATOMS: atom_id res chain seq x y z
N MET A 1 -0.04 8.41 18.74
CA MET A 1 0.35 8.85 17.36
C MET A 1 -0.73 8.38 16.41
N SER A 2 -0.78 8.82 15.15
CA SER A 2 -1.85 8.40 14.24
C SER A 2 -1.41 8.30 12.79
N LEU A 3 -2.13 7.47 12.05
CA LEU A 3 -2.05 7.36 10.60
C LEU A 3 -3.41 7.70 10.00
N ARG A 4 -3.46 8.72 9.14
CA ARG A 4 -4.62 8.96 8.27
C ARG A 4 -4.36 8.32 6.91
N VAL A 5 -5.30 7.51 6.44
CA VAL A 5 -5.28 6.89 5.11
C VAL A 5 -6.42 7.49 4.31
N GLN A 6 -6.11 8.13 3.19
CA GLN A 6 -7.10 8.72 2.30
C GLN A 6 -7.00 8.10 0.92
N SER A 7 -8.12 7.66 0.35
CA SER A 7 -8.19 7.22 -1.04
C SER A 7 -8.37 8.42 -1.96
N LEU A 8 -7.47 8.65 -2.92
CA LEU A 8 -7.59 9.78 -3.84
C LEU A 8 -8.39 9.42 -5.10
N ASN A 9 -8.42 8.14 -5.45
CA ASN A 9 -9.29 7.55 -6.48
C ASN A 9 -9.92 6.26 -5.94
N SER A 10 -10.68 5.55 -6.77
CA SER A 10 -11.25 4.24 -6.41
C SER A 10 -10.31 3.07 -6.78
N ASP A 11 -9.06 3.35 -7.13
CA ASP A 11 -8.07 2.38 -7.61
C ASP A 11 -6.93 2.19 -6.60
N THR A 12 -5.72 2.68 -6.89
CA THR A 12 -4.52 2.40 -6.08
C THR A 12 -3.82 3.64 -5.55
N THR A 13 -4.41 4.82 -5.73
CA THR A 13 -3.80 6.07 -5.26
C THR A 13 -4.24 6.39 -3.84
N PHE A 14 -3.34 6.16 -2.89
CA PHE A 14 -3.56 6.46 -1.46
C PHE A 14 -2.59 7.52 -0.94
N ALA A 15 -3.10 8.45 -0.14
CA ALA A 15 -2.28 9.35 0.65
C ALA A 15 -2.27 8.89 2.12
N PHE A 16 -1.08 8.64 2.65
CA PHE A 16 -0.84 8.31 4.05
C PHE A 16 -0.25 9.51 4.76
N THR A 17 -0.89 9.95 5.82
CA THR A 17 -0.42 11.06 6.66
C THR A 17 -0.05 10.54 8.04
N PHE A 18 1.25 10.47 8.31
CA PHE A 18 1.82 10.02 9.59
C PHE A 18 1.95 11.21 10.54
N SER A 19 1.29 11.13 11.69
CA SER A 19 1.26 12.21 12.69
C SER A 19 1.80 11.73 14.03
N HIS A 20 2.82 12.42 14.55
CA HIS A 20 3.45 12.12 15.83
C HIS A 20 3.75 13.43 16.59
N PRO A 21 3.59 13.49 17.92
CA PRO A 21 3.87 14.70 18.70
C PRO A 21 5.29 15.27 18.54
N ALA A 22 6.25 14.41 18.20
CA ALA A 22 7.64 14.80 17.92
C ALA A 22 7.87 15.33 16.49
N LEU A 23 6.90 15.20 15.58
CA LEU A 23 6.94 15.82 14.24
C LEU A 23 6.31 17.21 14.30
N ARG A 24 6.96 18.21 13.71
CA ARG A 24 6.40 19.57 13.59
C ARG A 24 5.22 19.65 12.62
N LYS A 25 5.31 18.90 11.53
CA LYS A 25 4.25 18.70 10.55
C LYS A 25 4.07 17.21 10.30
N PRO A 26 2.87 16.76 9.91
CA PRO A 26 2.68 15.39 9.49
C PRO A 26 3.59 15.04 8.29
N PHE A 27 4.08 13.81 8.26
CA PHE A 27 4.81 13.27 7.11
C PHE A 27 3.83 12.64 6.14
N VAL A 28 3.88 13.04 4.86
CA VAL A 28 2.92 12.59 3.84
C VAL A 28 3.61 11.67 2.83
N LEU A 29 3.08 10.46 2.69
CA LEU A 29 3.49 9.46 1.72
C LEU A 29 2.36 9.22 0.71
N LEU A 30 2.65 9.32 -0.58
CA LEU A 30 1.71 9.08 -1.67
C LEU A 30 2.05 7.76 -2.38
N LEU A 31 1.08 6.86 -2.48
CA LEU A 31 1.21 5.59 -3.20
C LEU A 31 0.61 5.69 -4.60
N ASP A 32 1.31 5.16 -5.60
CA ASP A 32 0.84 4.90 -6.97
C ASP A 32 -0.07 6.00 -7.55
N PRO A 33 0.45 7.24 -7.73
CA PRO A 33 -0.37 8.37 -8.13
C PRO A 33 -0.87 8.27 -9.57
N TRP A 34 -2.19 8.11 -9.70
CA TRP A 34 -2.91 8.06 -10.96
C TRP A 34 -4.25 8.79 -10.83
N LEU A 35 -4.31 10.07 -11.21
CA LEU A 35 -5.54 10.86 -11.15
C LEU A 35 -6.27 10.92 -12.49
N HIS A 36 -5.57 10.77 -13.61
CA HIS A 36 -6.17 10.94 -14.93
C HIS A 36 -6.04 9.67 -15.73
N SER A 37 -7.16 9.20 -16.27
CA SER A 37 -7.16 8.10 -17.22
C SER A 37 -6.24 8.43 -18.40
N SER A 38 -5.26 7.57 -18.68
CA SER A 38 -4.43 7.69 -19.87
C SER A 38 -5.16 7.03 -21.06
N PRO A 39 -5.33 7.72 -22.20
CA PRO A 39 -5.99 7.13 -23.36
C PRO A 39 -5.19 6.06 -24.12
N TYR A 40 -4.03 5.56 -23.63
CA TYR A 40 -3.19 4.64 -24.43
C TYR A 40 -2.53 3.52 -23.62
N VAL A 41 -3.02 2.28 -23.81
CA VAL A 41 -2.21 1.07 -23.60
C VAL A 41 -1.66 0.62 -24.97
N TYR A 42 -0.36 0.37 -25.01
CA TYR A 42 0.51 0.21 -26.19
C TYR A 42 0.21 -0.98 -27.14
N HIS A 43 -0.96 -1.64 -27.05
CA HIS A 43 -1.38 -2.64 -28.04
C HIS A 43 -2.90 -2.90 -27.96
N PRO A 44 -3.67 -2.91 -29.08
CA PRO A 44 -5.12 -3.17 -29.10
C PRO A 44 -5.56 -4.59 -28.64
N LEU A 45 -4.61 -5.43 -28.22
CA LEU A 45 -4.88 -6.74 -27.62
C LEU A 45 -4.89 -6.71 -26.08
N PHE A 46 -4.44 -5.59 -25.49
CA PHE A 46 -4.42 -5.38 -24.04
C PHE A 46 -5.37 -4.24 -23.66
N SER A 47 -6.13 -4.51 -22.61
CA SER A 47 -7.19 -3.68 -22.06
C SER A 47 -6.82 -2.20 -21.94
N ASN A 48 -7.64 -1.33 -22.54
CA ASN A 48 -7.69 0.07 -22.14
C ASN A 48 -8.33 0.16 -20.74
N GLN A 49 -7.80 0.99 -19.87
CA GLN A 49 -8.35 1.23 -18.54
C GLN A 49 -8.65 2.71 -18.37
N SER A 50 -9.88 3.02 -18.00
CA SER A 50 -10.30 4.37 -17.62
C SER A 50 -11.00 4.30 -16.27
N HIS A 51 -10.82 5.34 -15.46
CA HIS A 51 -11.58 5.51 -14.24
C HIS A 51 -13.07 5.62 -14.58
N THR A 52 -13.90 4.84 -13.91
CA THR A 52 -15.36 5.02 -13.90
C THR A 52 -15.78 6.04 -12.85
N THR A 53 -14.92 6.29 -11.84
CA THR A 53 -15.13 7.26 -10.76
C THR A 53 -14.06 8.34 -10.81
N GLN A 54 -14.47 9.62 -10.78
CA GLN A 54 -13.48 10.71 -10.75
C GLN A 54 -12.69 10.70 -9.43
N PRO A 55 -11.37 10.98 -9.48
CA PRO A 55 -10.61 11.20 -8.25
C PRO A 55 -11.17 12.39 -7.45
N CYS A 56 -10.96 12.38 -6.14
CA CYS A 56 -11.46 13.43 -5.24
C CYS A 56 -10.71 14.76 -5.38
N ILE A 57 -9.55 14.74 -6.04
CA ILE A 57 -8.79 15.93 -6.40
C ILE A 57 -8.57 15.97 -7.91
N SER A 58 -8.73 17.16 -8.49
CA SER A 58 -8.50 17.35 -9.93
C SER A 58 -7.02 17.45 -10.30
N SER A 59 -6.13 17.61 -9.31
CA SER A 59 -4.69 17.67 -9.53
C SER A 59 -3.92 17.42 -8.24
N LEU A 60 -2.73 16.79 -8.33
CA LEU A 60 -1.82 16.62 -7.19
C LEU A 60 -1.35 17.94 -6.56
N SER A 61 -1.36 19.04 -7.31
CA SER A 61 -1.07 20.38 -6.77
C SER A 61 -2.03 20.82 -5.66
N LYS A 62 -3.24 20.23 -5.60
CA LYS A 62 -4.24 20.49 -4.55
C LYS A 62 -4.02 19.67 -3.30
N LEU A 63 -3.12 18.68 -3.32
CA LEU A 63 -2.85 17.84 -2.16
C LEU A 63 -2.11 18.67 -1.10
N SER A 64 -2.75 18.83 0.05
CA SER A 64 -2.22 19.57 1.19
C SER A 64 -2.32 18.70 2.46
N PRO A 65 -1.21 18.42 3.15
CA PRO A 65 0.16 18.84 2.83
C PRO A 65 0.73 18.19 1.57
N VAL A 66 1.74 18.83 0.97
CA VAL A 66 2.48 18.28 -0.17
C VAL A 66 3.20 16.98 0.27
N PRO A 67 3.22 15.92 -0.56
CA PRO A 67 3.92 14.69 -0.22
C PRO A 67 5.40 14.91 0.07
N ASP A 68 5.89 14.41 1.20
CA ASP A 68 7.33 14.32 1.46
C ASP A 68 7.94 13.15 0.68
N MET A 69 7.14 12.11 0.43
CA MET A 69 7.55 10.89 -0.25
C MET A 69 6.48 10.38 -1.20
N ILE A 70 6.90 9.82 -2.34
CA ILE A 70 6.05 9.10 -3.28
C ILE A 70 6.62 7.69 -3.47
N ILE A 71 5.77 6.68 -3.48
CA ILE A 71 6.14 5.32 -3.89
C ILE A 71 5.41 4.96 -5.17
N VAL A 72 6.16 4.48 -6.17
CA VAL A 72 5.63 3.82 -7.36
C VAL A 72 5.99 2.34 -7.29
N SER A 73 4.97 1.52 -7.07
CA SER A 73 5.10 0.08 -6.82
C SER A 73 5.47 -0.70 -8.09
N GLN A 74 5.05 -0.27 -9.28
CA GLN A 74 5.30 -0.97 -10.55
C GLN A 74 5.24 -0.03 -11.77
N LYS A 75 5.71 -0.49 -12.93
CA LYS A 75 5.81 0.35 -14.14
C LYS A 75 4.50 0.65 -14.89
N LYS A 76 3.41 -0.06 -14.58
CA LYS A 76 2.17 0.08 -15.36
C LYS A 76 1.61 1.50 -15.21
N THR A 77 0.95 2.01 -16.24
CA THR A 77 0.53 3.42 -16.31
C THR A 77 -0.52 3.80 -15.28
N ASP A 78 -1.29 2.83 -14.79
CA ASP A 78 -2.24 2.94 -13.68
C ASP A 78 -1.56 3.03 -12.29
N HIS A 79 -0.23 3.01 -12.24
CA HIS A 79 0.59 3.19 -11.03
C HIS A 79 1.73 4.19 -11.21
N CYS A 80 2.37 4.18 -12.38
CA CYS A 80 3.48 5.04 -12.79
C CYS A 80 2.99 6.01 -13.89
N HIS A 81 2.21 7.01 -13.49
CA HIS A 81 1.62 7.97 -14.43
C HIS A 81 2.42 9.28 -14.50
N GLU A 82 3.13 9.49 -15.62
CA GLU A 82 3.93 10.70 -15.83
C GLU A 82 3.09 11.98 -15.76
N GLY A 83 1.89 11.97 -16.36
CA GLY A 83 1.00 13.13 -16.39
C GLY A 83 0.59 13.59 -14.99
N THR A 84 0.22 12.64 -14.13
CA THR A 84 -0.16 12.93 -12.73
C THR A 84 1.03 13.50 -11.97
N LEU A 85 2.20 12.88 -12.12
CA LEU A 85 3.40 13.30 -11.38
C LEU A 85 3.92 14.67 -11.81
N LYS A 86 3.73 15.09 -13.07
CA LYS A 86 4.08 16.43 -13.55
C LYS A 86 3.31 17.56 -12.87
N GLU A 87 2.17 17.26 -12.26
CA GLU A 87 1.33 18.27 -11.63
C GLU A 87 1.88 18.76 -10.29
N LEU A 88 2.82 18.03 -9.69
CA LEU A 88 3.53 18.50 -8.52
C LEU A 88 4.49 19.62 -8.91
N ASP A 89 4.55 20.65 -8.06
CA ASP A 89 5.54 21.72 -8.20
C ASP A 89 6.91 21.26 -7.70
N TRP A 90 7.61 20.45 -8.51
CA TRP A 90 8.93 19.88 -8.19
C TRP A 90 10.01 20.93 -7.93
N THR A 91 9.81 22.17 -8.38
CA THR A 91 10.75 23.28 -8.24
C THR A 91 10.45 24.19 -7.06
N GLY A 92 9.22 24.20 -6.56
CA GLY A 92 8.78 25.00 -5.42
C GLY A 92 8.26 24.14 -4.27
N ALA A 93 6.95 23.95 -4.18
CA ALA A 93 6.33 23.34 -3.00
C ALA A 93 6.76 21.88 -2.75
N ALA A 94 7.00 21.10 -3.82
CA ALA A 94 7.47 19.71 -3.78
C ALA A 94 9.00 19.60 -3.98
N LYS A 95 9.76 20.66 -3.70
CA LYS A 95 11.21 20.68 -3.91
C LYS A 95 12.00 19.69 -3.05
N GLU A 96 11.43 19.19 -1.96
CA GLU A 96 12.07 18.18 -1.10
C GLU A 96 11.46 16.78 -1.27
N THR A 97 10.43 16.65 -2.11
CA THR A 97 9.74 15.38 -2.33
C THR A 97 10.67 14.37 -3.01
N LEU A 98 10.75 13.17 -2.44
CA LEU A 98 11.51 12.04 -2.98
C LEU A 98 10.60 10.99 -3.61
N LEU A 99 11.00 10.47 -4.77
CA LEU A 99 10.29 9.42 -5.50
C LEU A 99 11.02 8.08 -5.34
N TYR A 100 10.38 7.13 -4.69
CA TYR A 100 10.86 5.76 -4.52
C TYR A 100 10.13 4.87 -5.53
N ALA A 101 10.86 4.14 -6.35
CA ALA A 101 10.26 3.36 -7.42
C ALA A 101 10.82 1.94 -7.50
N ALA A 102 9.96 0.99 -7.84
CA ALA A 102 10.38 -0.38 -8.17
C ALA A 102 11.31 -0.40 -9.39
N PRO A 103 12.14 -1.46 -9.58
CA PRO A 103 13.20 -1.47 -10.58
C PRO A 103 12.72 -1.23 -12.02
N ASP A 104 11.54 -1.72 -12.35
CA ASP A 104 10.90 -1.58 -13.66
C ASP A 104 10.31 -0.16 -13.88
N ALA A 105 9.76 0.44 -12.82
CA ALA A 105 9.30 1.83 -12.84
C ALA A 105 10.46 2.84 -12.92
N VAL A 106 11.60 2.56 -12.27
CA VAL A 106 12.81 3.40 -12.37
C VAL A 106 13.24 3.61 -13.83
N GLY A 107 13.18 2.57 -14.65
CA GLY A 107 13.51 2.66 -16.07
C GLY A 107 12.64 3.66 -16.83
N ILE A 108 11.34 3.71 -16.51
CA ILE A 108 10.39 4.67 -17.09
C ILE A 108 10.69 6.09 -16.61
N VAL A 109 10.82 6.28 -15.29
CA VAL A 109 11.07 7.59 -14.66
C VAL A 109 12.38 8.21 -15.16
N LEU A 110 13.44 7.41 -15.35
CA LEU A 110 14.71 7.90 -15.87
C LEU A 110 14.62 8.46 -17.31
N GLY A 111 13.60 8.05 -18.06
CA GLY A 111 13.28 8.57 -19.40
C GLY A 111 12.58 9.92 -19.37
N TRP A 112 12.03 10.34 -18.23
CA TRP A 112 11.34 11.62 -18.08
C TRP A 112 12.33 12.78 -18.02
N LYS A 113 12.45 13.52 -19.12
CA LYS A 113 13.44 14.61 -19.26
C LYS A 113 13.28 15.76 -18.26
N TRP A 114 12.08 15.93 -17.71
CA TRP A 114 11.75 16.98 -16.74
C TRP A 114 12.07 16.57 -15.30
N PHE A 115 12.23 15.27 -15.02
CA PHE A 115 12.39 14.77 -13.65
C PHE A 115 13.85 14.84 -13.21
N ASP A 116 14.10 15.44 -12.03
CA ASP A 116 15.44 15.46 -11.45
C ASP A 116 15.80 14.08 -10.88
N ARG A 117 16.72 13.40 -11.57
CA ARG A 117 17.22 12.07 -11.20
C ARG A 117 17.79 11.99 -9.78
N LYS A 118 18.26 13.11 -9.20
CA LYS A 118 18.76 13.15 -7.81
C LYS A 118 17.65 12.89 -6.78
N ARG A 119 16.39 12.96 -7.17
CA ARG A 119 15.21 12.70 -6.32
C ARG A 119 14.68 11.27 -6.44
N LEU A 120 15.16 10.51 -7.43
CA LEU A 120 14.78 9.12 -7.62
C LEU A 120 15.53 8.22 -6.63
N ARG A 121 14.81 7.30 -5.99
CA ARG A 121 15.35 6.26 -5.13
C ARG A 121 14.86 4.90 -5.65
N LEU A 122 15.79 3.96 -5.81
CA LEU A 122 15.45 2.61 -6.25
C LEU A 122 15.01 1.78 -5.04
N LEU A 123 13.82 1.19 -5.10
CA LEU A 123 13.39 0.13 -4.20
C LEU A 123 13.85 -1.21 -4.76
N ARG A 124 14.99 -1.72 -4.28
CA ARG A 124 15.49 -3.04 -4.68
C ARG A 124 14.64 -4.14 -4.02
N ARG A 125 14.36 -5.20 -4.79
CA ARG A 125 13.56 -6.33 -4.29
C ARG A 125 14.30 -7.03 -3.16
N GLY A 126 13.62 -7.24 -2.04
CA GLY A 126 14.19 -7.94 -0.89
C GLY A 126 15.19 -7.11 -0.06
N GLU A 127 15.41 -5.84 -0.39
CA GLU A 127 16.26 -4.94 0.38
C GLU A 127 15.41 -3.92 1.14
N THR A 128 15.68 -3.80 2.45
CA THR A 128 15.00 -2.82 3.30
C THR A 128 15.61 -1.43 3.11
N VAL A 129 14.78 -0.44 2.83
CA VAL A 129 15.16 0.96 2.76
C VAL A 129 14.65 1.70 3.99
N LYS A 130 15.56 2.33 4.74
CA LYS A 130 15.23 3.19 5.88
C LYS A 130 14.99 4.62 5.39
N VAL A 131 13.87 5.22 5.78
CA VAL A 131 13.52 6.62 5.50
C VAL A 131 13.29 7.34 6.82
N GLU A 132 14.21 8.23 7.17
CA GLU A 132 14.10 9.04 8.38
C GLU A 132 13.13 10.20 8.14
N PHE A 133 12.33 10.53 9.16
CA PHE A 133 11.55 11.74 9.09
C PHE A 133 12.46 12.96 9.15
N PRO A 134 12.16 14.04 8.42
CA PRO A 134 12.98 15.24 8.45
C PRO A 134 13.11 15.78 9.87
N ASN A 135 14.34 15.81 10.38
CA ASN A 135 14.69 16.52 11.60
C ASN A 135 15.03 17.95 11.22
N GLU A 136 14.19 18.93 11.59
CA GLU A 136 14.61 20.32 11.50
C GLU A 136 15.44 20.71 12.72
N GLU A 137 16.59 21.35 12.48
CA GLU A 137 17.40 21.96 13.52
C GLU A 137 16.56 22.99 14.31
N GLY A 138 16.56 22.86 15.64
CA GLY A 138 15.92 23.82 16.54
C GLY A 138 14.69 23.34 17.33
N LYS A 139 14.76 22.19 18.00
CA LYS A 139 13.83 21.69 19.06
C LYS A 139 12.33 21.51 18.70
N PRO A 140 11.71 20.44 19.25
CA PRO A 140 10.93 20.63 20.46
C PRO A 140 11.25 19.63 21.58
N ALA A 141 10.78 19.98 22.78
CA ALA A 141 11.08 19.43 24.09
C ALA A 141 10.38 18.08 24.41
N VAL A 142 10.34 17.13 23.46
CA VAL A 142 9.70 15.82 23.65
C VAL A 142 10.75 14.72 23.81
N LYS A 143 10.58 13.84 24.80
CA LYS A 143 11.55 12.80 25.18
C LYS A 143 11.65 11.65 24.16
N GLU A 144 10.65 11.45 23.29
CA GLU A 144 10.57 10.29 22.39
C GLU A 144 10.62 10.72 20.90
N PRO A 145 11.48 10.09 20.08
CA PRO A 145 11.63 10.43 18.66
C PRO A 145 10.44 9.92 17.82
N ALA A 146 10.11 10.64 16.74
CA ALA A 146 9.06 10.21 15.80
C ALA A 146 9.39 8.91 15.05
N GLY A 147 10.66 8.50 15.05
CA GLY A 147 11.12 7.27 14.43
C GLY A 147 11.42 7.40 12.93
N TRP A 148 11.26 6.30 12.21
CA TRP A 148 11.52 6.20 10.78
C TRP A 148 10.54 5.23 10.09
N LEU A 149 10.54 5.24 8.76
CA LEU A 149 9.90 4.21 7.95
C LEU A 149 10.94 3.18 7.47
N GLU A 150 10.57 1.91 7.48
CA GLU A 150 11.29 0.84 6.78
C GLU A 150 10.42 0.34 5.63
N LEU A 151 10.98 0.34 4.43
CA LEU A 151 10.27 -0.01 3.20
C LEU A 151 10.88 -1.27 2.60
N LEU A 152 10.05 -2.21 2.18
CA LEU A 152 10.48 -3.43 1.50
C LEU A 152 9.61 -3.70 0.28
N LEU A 153 10.22 -3.71 -0.90
CA LEU A 153 9.58 -4.23 -2.10
C LEU A 153 9.68 -5.76 -2.13
N MET A 154 8.53 -6.41 -2.11
CA MET A 154 8.37 -7.86 -2.20
C MET A 154 7.75 -8.22 -3.56
N ALA A 155 8.23 -9.30 -4.16
CA ALA A 155 7.67 -9.82 -5.40
C ALA A 155 7.88 -11.34 -5.47
N PRO A 156 7.02 -12.06 -6.20
CA PRO A 156 7.22 -13.47 -6.49
C PRO A 156 8.59 -13.74 -7.11
N LYS A 157 9.14 -14.93 -6.81
CA LYS A 157 10.41 -15.37 -7.40
C LYS A 157 10.21 -16.00 -8.76
N ARG A 158 9.02 -16.57 -9.02
CA ARG A 158 8.73 -17.34 -10.22
C ARG A 158 8.09 -16.46 -11.28
N LEU A 159 8.56 -16.57 -12.53
CA LEU A 159 8.09 -15.72 -13.63
C LEU A 159 6.60 -15.90 -13.93
N TRP A 160 6.06 -17.12 -13.78
CA TRP A 160 4.65 -17.42 -14.00
C TRP A 160 3.71 -16.85 -12.93
N GLU A 161 4.26 -16.41 -11.79
CA GLU A 161 3.53 -15.65 -10.77
C GLU A 161 3.51 -14.15 -11.09
N LEU A 162 3.97 -13.76 -12.28
CA LEU A 162 3.95 -12.39 -12.81
C LEU A 162 4.50 -11.35 -11.80
N PRO A 163 5.79 -11.40 -11.45
CA PRO A 163 6.38 -10.57 -10.38
C PRO A 163 6.46 -9.07 -10.68
N ALA A 164 6.21 -8.67 -11.92
CA ALA A 164 6.01 -7.26 -12.30
C ALA A 164 4.57 -6.78 -12.11
N LEU A 165 3.68 -7.66 -11.66
CA LEU A 165 2.26 -7.40 -11.39
C LEU A 165 1.92 -7.67 -9.93
N HIS A 166 2.22 -8.87 -9.44
CA HIS A 166 1.88 -9.30 -8.09
C HIS A 166 2.97 -8.94 -7.08
N ASN A 167 3.42 -7.68 -7.09
CA ASN A 167 4.34 -7.18 -6.08
C ASN A 167 3.59 -6.58 -4.88
N ALA A 168 4.34 -6.28 -3.83
CA ALA A 168 3.82 -5.64 -2.63
C ALA A 168 4.88 -4.75 -1.99
N ILE A 169 4.43 -3.71 -1.29
CA ILE A 169 5.26 -2.84 -0.48
C ILE A 169 4.91 -3.09 1.00
N GLY A 170 5.88 -3.61 1.74
CA GLY A 170 5.82 -3.64 3.20
C GLY A 170 6.37 -2.34 3.76
N ILE A 171 5.61 -1.68 4.63
CA ILE A 171 6.00 -0.43 5.29
C ILE A 171 5.92 -0.68 6.79
N LYS A 172 7.01 -0.41 7.52
CA LYS A 172 7.01 -0.38 8.98
C LYS A 172 7.25 1.05 9.43
N TRP A 173 6.36 1.61 10.23
CA TRP A 173 6.64 2.81 10.99
C TRP A 173 7.21 2.39 12.35
N VAL A 174 8.51 2.62 12.52
CA VAL A 174 9.28 2.20 13.70
C VAL A 174 9.50 3.41 14.60
N VAL A 175 8.86 3.40 15.77
CA VAL A 175 8.97 4.42 16.81
C VAL A 175 9.79 3.87 17.98
N PRO A 176 11.01 4.37 18.22
CA PRO A 176 11.81 3.97 19.37
C PRO A 176 11.11 4.28 20.70
N ARG A 177 11.08 3.30 21.61
CA ARG A 177 10.64 3.52 23.00
C ARG A 177 11.83 3.52 23.95
N GLU A 178 11.57 3.87 25.21
CA GLU A 178 12.57 3.84 26.28
C GLU A 178 13.36 2.52 26.32
N LEU A 179 14.60 2.61 26.80
CA LEU A 179 15.55 1.50 26.87
C LEU A 179 14.90 0.26 27.53
N GLY A 180 14.91 -0.87 26.81
CA GLY A 180 14.36 -2.14 27.28
C GLY A 180 12.90 -2.42 26.91
N LYS A 181 12.14 -1.46 26.36
CA LYS A 181 10.73 -1.66 25.95
C LYS A 181 10.54 -2.11 24.49
N GLY A 182 11.61 -2.18 23.70
CA GLY A 182 11.55 -2.49 22.26
C GLY A 182 10.90 -1.37 21.45
N ASN A 183 11.11 -1.36 20.13
CA ASN A 183 10.48 -0.35 19.27
C ASN A 183 8.97 -0.63 19.15
N GLN A 184 8.15 0.42 19.15
CA GLN A 184 6.77 0.32 18.68
C GLN A 184 6.80 0.27 17.15
N ILE A 185 6.09 -0.70 16.58
CA ILE A 185 6.03 -0.90 15.13
C ILE A 185 4.57 -0.88 14.71
N PHE A 186 4.26 -0.01 13.75
CA PHE A 186 3.03 -0.07 12.97
C PHE A 186 3.34 -0.60 11.58
N SER A 187 2.70 -1.70 11.20
CA SER A 187 2.99 -2.44 9.97
C SER A 187 1.87 -2.27 8.95
N ILE A 188 2.24 -1.88 7.73
CA ILE A 188 1.32 -1.68 6.60
C ILE A 188 1.79 -2.57 5.45
N LEU A 189 0.87 -3.30 4.85
CA LEU A 189 1.12 -4.07 3.64
C LEU A 189 0.25 -3.51 2.52
N PHE A 190 0.89 -2.94 1.49
CA PHE A 190 0.22 -2.52 0.26
C PHE A 190 0.46 -3.56 -0.83
N SER A 191 -0.60 -4.23 -1.27
CA SER A 191 -0.52 -5.25 -2.32
C SER A 191 -1.72 -5.14 -3.28
N PRO A 192 -1.67 -4.21 -4.23
CA PRO A 192 -2.83 -3.82 -5.04
C PRO A 192 -3.33 -4.90 -6.02
N HIS A 193 -2.50 -5.90 -6.35
CA HIS A 193 -2.91 -7.05 -7.17
C HIS A 193 -2.86 -8.38 -6.39
N GLY A 194 -2.39 -8.33 -5.16
CA GLY A 194 -2.22 -9.49 -4.29
C GLY A 194 -1.02 -10.37 -4.61
N ALA A 195 0.08 -10.06 -3.94
CA ALA A 195 1.29 -10.87 -3.96
C ALA A 195 1.03 -12.25 -3.30
N PRO A 196 1.57 -13.34 -3.86
CA PRO A 196 1.45 -14.66 -3.25
C PRO A 196 2.01 -14.68 -1.83
N ILE A 197 1.31 -15.35 -0.91
CA ILE A 197 1.69 -15.42 0.51
C ILE A 197 3.13 -15.90 0.71
N ALA A 198 3.63 -16.81 -0.14
CA ALA A 198 5.01 -17.29 -0.10
C ALA A 198 6.06 -16.17 -0.25
N SER A 199 5.73 -15.10 -0.96
CA SER A 199 6.59 -13.92 -1.15
C SER A 199 6.54 -12.97 0.06
N LEU A 200 5.41 -12.97 0.77
CA LEU A 200 5.14 -12.09 1.91
C LEU A 200 5.62 -12.68 3.24
N ARG A 201 5.59 -14.00 3.39
CA ARG A 201 5.92 -14.72 4.63
C ARG A 201 7.24 -14.27 5.27
N PRO A 202 8.37 -14.11 4.56
CA PRO A 202 9.61 -13.65 5.18
C PRO A 202 9.49 -12.29 5.88
N TRP A 203 8.74 -11.35 5.28
CA TRP A 203 8.51 -10.04 5.88
C TRP A 203 7.48 -10.10 7.01
N LEU A 204 6.38 -10.84 6.83
CA LEU A 204 5.37 -11.05 7.88
C LEU A 204 6.00 -11.65 9.14
N SER A 205 6.84 -12.68 9.00
CA SER A 205 7.59 -13.29 10.11
C SER A 205 8.57 -12.33 10.82
N SER A 206 8.91 -11.20 10.20
CA SER A 206 9.77 -10.16 10.80
C SER A 206 8.99 -9.11 11.59
N LEU A 207 7.65 -9.21 11.63
CA LEU A 207 6.79 -8.32 12.41
C LEU A 207 6.69 -8.81 13.85
N PRO A 208 6.52 -7.90 14.83
CA PRO A 208 6.33 -8.31 16.21
C PRO A 208 5.03 -9.15 16.33
N PRO A 209 5.04 -10.20 17.16
CA PRO A 209 3.84 -10.95 17.45
C PRO A 209 2.82 -10.08 18.18
N GLN A 210 1.54 -10.44 18.08
CA GLN A 210 0.52 -9.85 18.93
C GLN A 210 0.77 -10.27 20.39
N LEU A 211 1.01 -9.30 21.28
CA LEU A 211 1.00 -9.57 22.72
C LEU A 211 -0.47 -9.75 23.15
N HIS A 212 -0.84 -10.96 23.58
CA HIS A 212 -2.14 -11.16 24.21
C HIS A 212 -2.25 -10.25 25.44
N SER A 213 -3.24 -9.34 25.45
CA SER A 213 -3.60 -8.64 26.67
C SER A 213 -4.31 -9.63 27.59
N PRO A 214 -3.95 -9.73 28.89
CA PRO A 214 -4.56 -10.66 29.82
C PRO A 214 -5.96 -10.16 30.19
N LYS A 215 -6.95 -10.44 29.35
CA LYS A 215 -8.35 -10.33 29.71
C LYS A 215 -8.99 -11.69 29.46
N ASN A 216 -9.02 -12.47 30.53
CA ASN A 216 -9.72 -13.74 30.72
C ASN A 216 -9.15 -14.96 29.98
N GLU A 217 -8.01 -15.49 30.44
CA GLU A 217 -7.62 -16.87 30.14
C GLU A 217 -7.93 -17.78 31.32
N ALA A 218 -9.14 -18.32 31.33
CA ALA A 218 -9.37 -19.63 31.91
C ALA A 218 -9.01 -20.66 30.83
N HIS A 219 -7.88 -21.33 31.02
CA HIS A 219 -7.48 -22.60 30.39
C HIS A 219 -7.79 -22.78 28.89
N ARG A 220 -6.94 -22.22 28.02
CA ARG A 220 -6.62 -22.87 26.74
C ARG A 220 -5.12 -22.74 26.47
N GLU A 221 -4.38 -23.80 26.75
CA GLU A 221 -3.04 -24.00 26.19
C GLU A 221 -3.16 -24.15 24.67
N THR A 222 -3.11 -23.04 23.94
CA THR A 222 -2.94 -23.09 22.49
C THR A 222 -1.46 -23.24 22.18
N THR A 223 -1.08 -24.40 21.64
CA THR A 223 0.26 -24.75 21.13
C THR A 223 0.65 -23.98 19.84
N ALA A 224 -0.14 -22.99 19.43
CA ALA A 224 0.09 -22.22 18.23
C ALA A 224 1.16 -21.15 18.48
N SER A 225 2.18 -21.09 17.61
CA SER A 225 3.14 -19.98 17.62
C SER A 225 2.38 -18.65 17.43
N PRO A 226 2.72 -17.60 18.19
CA PRO A 226 2.02 -16.33 18.10
C PRO A 226 2.17 -15.76 16.69
N GLN A 227 1.05 -15.40 16.07
CA GLN A 227 1.05 -14.87 14.71
C GLN A 227 1.62 -13.44 14.67
N PRO A 228 2.32 -13.07 13.57
CA PRO A 228 2.80 -11.72 13.38
C PRO A 228 1.63 -10.74 13.28
N LYS A 229 1.81 -9.54 13.82
CA LYS A 229 0.79 -8.49 13.78
C LYS A 229 0.95 -7.60 12.54
N LEU A 230 -0.06 -7.59 11.67
CA LEU A 230 -0.22 -6.66 10.55
C LEU A 230 -1.24 -5.59 10.89
N SER A 231 -0.81 -4.34 11.01
CA SER A 231 -1.70 -3.28 11.52
C SER A 231 -2.65 -2.75 10.44
N LEU A 232 -2.21 -2.73 9.18
CA LEU A 232 -3.04 -2.33 8.03
C LEU A 232 -2.70 -3.18 6.81
N LEU A 233 -3.72 -3.81 6.23
CA LEU A 233 -3.68 -4.46 4.94
C LEU A 233 -4.40 -3.57 3.92
N ILE A 234 -3.71 -3.19 2.85
CA ILE A 234 -4.32 -2.59 1.66
C ILE A 234 -4.24 -3.60 0.53
N HIS A 235 -5.37 -4.23 0.22
CA HIS A 235 -5.46 -5.34 -0.72
C HIS A 235 -6.86 -5.42 -1.34
N PRO A 236 -6.99 -5.70 -2.65
CA PRO A 236 -8.28 -5.80 -3.33
C PRO A 236 -9.24 -6.80 -2.72
N PHE A 237 -10.53 -6.51 -2.78
CA PHE A 237 -11.58 -7.51 -2.62
C PHE A 237 -11.94 -8.14 -3.96
N CYS A 238 -11.80 -7.41 -5.06
CA CYS A 238 -12.11 -7.91 -6.39
C CYS A 238 -11.07 -8.94 -6.83
N ARG A 239 -11.56 -10.05 -7.38
CA ARG A 239 -10.73 -11.06 -8.02
C ARG A 239 -10.90 -10.95 -9.52
N ILE A 240 -9.76 -10.93 -10.22
CA ILE A 240 -9.71 -10.94 -11.68
C ILE A 240 -8.83 -12.11 -12.11
N HIS A 241 -9.40 -13.02 -12.89
CA HIS A 241 -8.66 -14.14 -13.46
C HIS A 241 -9.05 -14.40 -14.90
N SER A 242 -8.13 -14.99 -15.66
CA SER A 242 -8.36 -15.39 -17.05
C SER A 242 -8.94 -16.81 -17.12
N LEU A 243 -9.87 -17.03 -18.04
CA LEU A 243 -10.39 -18.37 -18.38
C LEU A 243 -9.32 -19.27 -19.02
N LEU A 244 -8.26 -18.70 -19.59
CA LEU A 244 -7.11 -19.44 -20.12
C LEU A 244 -6.08 -19.80 -19.03
N GLY A 245 -6.43 -19.59 -17.77
CA GLY A 245 -5.52 -19.69 -16.63
C GLY A 245 -4.75 -18.40 -16.39
N GLY A 246 -4.33 -18.22 -15.14
CA GLY A 246 -3.63 -17.03 -14.69
C GLY A 246 -4.52 -16.11 -13.86
N GLU A 247 -4.01 -15.77 -12.68
CA GLU A 247 -4.56 -14.75 -11.80
C GLU A 247 -4.00 -13.39 -12.20
N VAL A 248 -4.86 -12.37 -12.25
CA VAL A 248 -4.48 -10.97 -12.54
C VAL A 248 -4.56 -10.15 -11.25
N ILE A 249 -5.60 -10.41 -10.46
CA ILE A 249 -5.82 -9.86 -9.12
C ILE A 249 -6.36 -10.98 -8.25
N SER A 250 -5.70 -11.27 -7.13
CA SER A 250 -6.09 -12.38 -6.26
C SER A 250 -7.34 -12.08 -5.42
N GLY A 251 -7.64 -10.80 -5.18
CA GLY A 251 -8.84 -10.34 -4.50
C GLY A 251 -9.01 -10.86 -3.08
N PHE A 252 -10.26 -11.00 -2.64
CA PHE A 252 -10.57 -11.54 -1.32
C PHE A 252 -9.81 -12.85 -1.00
N PRO A 253 -9.72 -13.87 -1.88
CA PRO A 253 -8.92 -15.08 -1.59
C PRO A 253 -7.45 -14.82 -1.21
N GLY A 254 -6.80 -13.85 -1.86
CA GLY A 254 -5.41 -13.49 -1.54
C GLY A 254 -5.29 -12.81 -0.16
N GLY A 255 -6.15 -11.84 0.11
CA GLY A 255 -6.17 -11.15 1.41
C GLY A 255 -6.63 -12.07 2.56
N PHE A 256 -7.54 -13.00 2.30
CA PHE A 256 -7.93 -14.06 3.23
C PHE A 256 -6.73 -14.94 3.60
N SER A 257 -5.92 -15.34 2.61
CA SER A 257 -4.69 -16.09 2.85
C SER A 257 -3.70 -15.31 3.73
N ILE A 258 -3.61 -13.99 3.57
CA ILE A 258 -2.80 -13.13 4.45
C ILE A 258 -3.35 -13.16 5.88
N CYS A 259 -4.67 -13.03 6.06
CA CYS A 259 -5.32 -13.08 7.38
C CYS A 259 -5.17 -14.43 8.09
N GLN A 260 -4.94 -15.53 7.35
CA GLN A 260 -4.62 -16.83 7.95
C GLN A 260 -3.18 -16.91 8.50
N HIS A 261 -2.28 -16.02 8.06
CA HIS A 261 -0.85 -16.06 8.37
C HIS A 261 -0.39 -14.88 9.24
N ALA A 262 -1.26 -13.92 9.52
CA ALA A 262 -0.99 -12.76 10.35
C ALA A 262 -2.29 -12.26 10.98
N THR A 263 -2.23 -11.75 12.22
CA THR A 263 -3.33 -11.00 12.80
C THR A 263 -3.44 -9.65 12.09
N VAL A 264 -4.55 -9.39 11.41
CA VAL A 264 -4.80 -8.13 10.68
C VAL A 264 -5.76 -7.25 11.47
N ASP A 265 -5.35 -6.03 11.85
CA ASP A 265 -6.24 -5.11 12.58
C ASP A 265 -7.22 -4.40 11.65
N ASN A 266 -6.74 -3.95 10.48
CA ASN A 266 -7.53 -3.19 9.50
C ASN A 266 -7.26 -3.73 8.09
N TRP A 267 -8.30 -3.93 7.29
CA TRP A 267 -8.19 -4.27 5.88
C TRP A 267 -8.98 -3.27 5.05
N ILE A 268 -8.26 -2.44 4.28
CA ILE A 268 -8.80 -1.49 3.32
C ILE A 268 -8.68 -2.08 1.91
N SER A 269 -9.79 -2.10 1.17
CA SER A 269 -9.81 -2.50 -0.23
C SER A 269 -9.01 -1.53 -1.12
N ALA A 270 -8.39 -2.04 -2.18
CA ALA A 270 -7.70 -1.26 -3.21
C ALA A 270 -7.92 -1.90 -4.58
N HIS A 271 -7.81 -1.13 -5.67
CA HIS A 271 -7.96 -1.64 -7.03
C HIS A 271 -9.31 -2.34 -7.30
N ASP A 272 -10.38 -1.92 -6.61
CA ASP A 272 -11.71 -2.53 -6.77
C ASP A 272 -12.60 -1.79 -7.79
N GLU A 273 -12.13 -0.65 -8.31
CA GLU A 273 -12.82 0.09 -9.37
C GLU A 273 -13.07 -0.81 -10.59
N VAL A 274 -14.33 -0.82 -11.03
CA VAL A 274 -14.68 -1.42 -12.32
C VAL A 274 -14.08 -0.54 -13.41
N LYS A 275 -13.14 -1.07 -14.17
CA LYS A 275 -12.51 -0.38 -15.30
C LYS A 275 -13.24 -0.78 -16.59
N ASP A 276 -13.47 0.16 -17.52
CA ASP A 276 -13.99 -0.17 -18.86
C ASP A 276 -12.89 -0.86 -19.68
N VAL A 277 -12.85 -2.18 -19.63
CA VAL A 277 -11.85 -3.02 -20.30
C VAL A 277 -12.30 -3.32 -21.74
N ARG A 278 -11.66 -2.68 -22.72
CA ARG A 278 -11.90 -2.94 -24.15
C ARG A 278 -10.79 -3.78 -24.77
N GLY A 279 -11.13 -4.79 -25.58
CA GLY A 279 -10.18 -5.61 -26.35
C GLY A 279 -10.57 -7.09 -26.47
N ILE A 280 -9.85 -7.86 -27.29
CA ILE A 280 -10.14 -9.29 -27.57
C ILE A 280 -10.01 -10.15 -26.30
N THR A 281 -9.13 -9.77 -25.37
CA THR A 281 -8.89 -10.50 -24.11
C THR A 281 -9.91 -10.18 -23.02
N ALA A 282 -10.69 -9.10 -23.14
CA ALA A 282 -11.68 -8.69 -22.15
C ALA A 282 -12.75 -9.76 -21.92
N GLY A 283 -13.18 -10.46 -22.98
CA GLY A 283 -14.21 -11.51 -22.91
C GLY A 283 -13.78 -12.78 -22.16
N LEU A 284 -12.48 -12.93 -21.88
CA LEU A 284 -11.92 -14.08 -21.16
C LEU A 284 -11.63 -13.79 -19.69
N LEU A 285 -11.80 -12.55 -19.24
CA LEU A 285 -11.61 -12.18 -17.84
C LEU A 285 -12.91 -12.45 -17.05
N ARG A 286 -12.74 -13.04 -15.88
CA ARG A 286 -13.81 -13.19 -14.88
C ARG A 286 -13.53 -12.26 -13.72
N TYR A 287 -14.53 -11.45 -13.40
CA TYR A 287 -14.51 -10.49 -12.31
C TYR A 287 -15.50 -10.92 -11.23
N ARG A 288 -15.08 -10.90 -9.97
CA ARG A 288 -15.97 -11.01 -8.81
C ARG A 288 -15.52 -9.99 -7.77
N LEU A 289 -16.45 -9.18 -7.26
CA LEU A 289 -16.23 -8.28 -6.14
C LEU A 289 -16.93 -8.85 -4.91
N TRP A 290 -16.25 -8.82 -3.76
CA TRP A 290 -16.85 -9.11 -2.46
C TRP A 290 -17.20 -7.78 -1.79
N GLY A 291 -18.42 -7.68 -1.26
CA GLY A 291 -18.82 -6.52 -0.45
C GLY A 291 -18.17 -6.55 0.93
N VAL A 292 -18.07 -5.39 1.59
CA VAL A 292 -17.50 -5.27 2.95
C VAL A 292 -18.16 -6.26 3.93
N ASP A 293 -19.49 -6.35 3.92
CA ASP A 293 -20.25 -7.26 4.79
C ASP A 293 -20.00 -8.73 4.46
N GLU A 294 -19.81 -9.07 3.17
CA GLU A 294 -19.49 -10.43 2.72
C GLU A 294 -18.09 -10.83 3.22
N VAL A 295 -17.09 -9.95 3.04
CA VAL A 295 -15.72 -10.17 3.55
C VAL A 295 -15.73 -10.34 5.06
N ALA A 296 -16.40 -9.46 5.80
CA ALA A 296 -16.46 -9.53 7.26
C ALA A 296 -17.15 -10.81 7.74
N LYS A 297 -18.24 -11.22 7.08
CA LYS A 297 -18.96 -12.45 7.38
C LYS A 297 -18.10 -13.69 7.10
N ASP A 298 -17.42 -13.75 5.97
CA ASP A 298 -16.60 -14.90 5.57
C ASP A 298 -15.37 -15.04 6.48
N LEU A 299 -14.72 -13.93 6.87
CA LEU A 299 -13.64 -13.93 7.86
C LEU A 299 -14.12 -14.52 9.20
N LYS A 300 -15.27 -14.05 9.69
CA LYS A 300 -15.85 -14.54 10.94
C LYS A 300 -16.23 -16.03 10.85
N GLY A 301 -16.76 -16.48 9.71
CA GLY A 301 -17.09 -17.89 9.46
C GLY A 301 -15.89 -18.82 9.57
N GLU A 302 -14.70 -18.31 9.28
CA GLU A 302 -13.42 -19.02 9.34
C GLU A 302 -12.67 -18.78 10.67
N GLY A 303 -13.32 -18.16 11.66
CA GLY A 303 -12.74 -17.90 12.98
C GLY A 303 -11.71 -16.75 13.01
N ILE A 304 -11.64 -15.94 11.95
CA ILE A 304 -10.80 -14.74 11.89
C ILE A 304 -11.64 -13.56 12.39
N GLU A 305 -11.39 -13.13 13.62
CA GLU A 305 -12.15 -12.06 14.27
C GLU A 305 -11.31 -10.78 14.45
N GLY A 306 -11.99 -9.65 14.66
CA GLY A 306 -11.34 -8.38 15.02
C GLY A 306 -10.79 -7.56 13.84
N VAL A 307 -10.85 -8.07 12.60
CA VAL A 307 -10.45 -7.33 11.40
C VAL A 307 -11.47 -6.24 11.08
N ARG A 308 -11.05 -4.97 11.07
CA ARG A 308 -11.88 -3.86 10.57
C ARG A 308 -11.79 -3.76 9.06
N VAL A 309 -12.80 -4.26 8.37
CA VAL A 309 -12.90 -4.27 6.90
C VAL A 309 -13.51 -2.96 6.41
N ASN A 310 -12.86 -2.31 5.44
CA ASN A 310 -13.31 -1.05 4.86
C ASN A 310 -13.10 -1.05 3.34
N MET A 311 -14.00 -0.39 2.61
CA MET A 311 -13.85 -0.06 1.20
C MET A 311 -13.98 1.45 1.07
N LEU A 312 -12.89 2.12 0.72
CA LEU A 312 -12.86 3.58 0.61
C LEU A 312 -13.19 3.99 -0.82
N HIS A 313 -14.15 4.90 -0.97
CA HIS A 313 -14.38 5.59 -2.23
C HIS A 313 -13.40 6.76 -2.37
N ALA A 314 -13.29 7.32 -3.58
CA ALA A 314 -12.50 8.52 -3.81
C ALA A 314 -12.91 9.65 -2.85
N GLY A 315 -11.97 10.08 -2.00
CA GLY A 315 -12.16 11.13 -1.00
C GLY A 315 -12.37 10.61 0.42
N ASP A 316 -12.79 9.35 0.58
CA ASP A 316 -12.96 8.73 1.89
C ASP A 316 -11.62 8.61 2.60
N GLU A 317 -11.66 8.74 3.92
CA GLU A 317 -10.49 8.61 4.78
C GLU A 317 -10.78 7.83 6.06
N VAL A 318 -9.74 7.18 6.58
CA VAL A 318 -9.75 6.49 7.88
C VAL A 318 -8.57 6.98 8.70
N CYS A 319 -8.86 7.36 9.95
CA CYS A 319 -7.84 7.66 10.95
C CYS A 319 -7.64 6.43 11.84
N ILE A 320 -6.40 5.99 11.97
CA ILE A 320 -5.98 4.88 12.83
C ILE A 320 -5.12 5.47 13.95
N ASP A 321 -5.64 5.47 15.17
CA ASP A 321 -4.92 5.89 16.37
C ASP A 321 -4.04 4.77 16.92
N LEU A 322 -2.79 5.11 17.27
CA LEU A 322 -1.68 4.20 17.58
C LEU A 322 -1.00 4.50 18.92
#